data_AF-A0A6B1IMG1-F1
#
_entry.id   AF-A0A6B1IMG1-F1
#
_cell.length_a   1.000
_cell.length_b   1.000
_cell.length_c   1.000
_cell.angle_alpha   90.00
_cell.angle_beta   90.00
_cell.angle_gamma   90.00
#
_symmetry.space_group_name_H-M   'P 1'
#
loop_
_entity.id
_entity.type
_entity.pdbx_description
1 polymer ?
#
loop_
_entity_poly.entity_id
_entity_poly.type
_entity_poly.pdbx_seq_one_letter_code
_entity_poly.pdbx_strand_id
1 'polypeptide(L)'
;MPEEDVSARDALAIAQRALAKANRVDELEDEIEQLREDVTSLELRLSEHDDDRDYAELTRDDKVGMVREHAFQKASRSSGVAALDYDDIMWGVFDGEPSADHCYTLMKLAADVRGFEVKTPASGNRSLTVDATEAKRGAVFSPANKTDLEEVR
;
A
#
# COMPACT_ATOMS: atom_id res chain seq x y z
N MET A 1 55.56 -15.45 -4.44
CA MET A 1 54.20 -14.90 -4.23
C MET A 1 54.37 -13.84 -3.14
N PRO A 2 54.27 -12.54 -3.42
CA PRO A 2 54.35 -11.53 -2.38
C PRO A 2 53.07 -11.62 -1.55
N GLU A 3 53.20 -11.80 -0.23
CA GLU A 3 52.07 -11.71 0.69
C GLU A 3 51.61 -10.24 0.70
N GLU A 4 50.35 -10.00 0.35
CA GLU A 4 49.73 -8.67 0.47
C GLU A 4 49.63 -8.32 1.96
N ASP A 5 50.67 -7.68 2.50
CA ASP A 5 50.66 -7.13 3.86
C ASP A 5 49.66 -5.97 3.93
N VAL A 6 48.46 -6.26 4.44
CA VAL A 6 47.43 -5.26 4.73
C VAL A 6 47.99 -4.30 5.78
N SER A 7 48.13 -3.02 5.43
CA SER A 7 48.65 -2.05 6.39
C SER A 7 47.68 -1.88 7.56
N ALA A 8 48.19 -1.51 8.75
CA ALA A 8 47.35 -1.22 9.91
C ALA A 8 46.27 -0.15 9.62
N ARG A 9 46.53 0.74 8.66
CA ARG A 9 45.56 1.74 8.17
C ARG A 9 44.42 1.10 7.38
N ASP A 10 44.73 0.14 6.52
CA ASP A 10 43.74 -0.58 5.71
C ASP A 10 42.88 -1.48 6.59
N ALA A 11 43.49 -2.16 7.58
CA ALA A 11 42.76 -2.92 8.58
C ALA A 11 41.77 -2.06 9.38
N LEU A 12 42.19 -0.85 9.78
CA LEU A 12 41.32 0.09 10.50
C LEU A 12 40.17 0.61 9.62
N ALA A 13 40.45 0.92 8.35
CA ALA A 13 39.43 1.37 7.40
C ALA A 13 38.39 0.28 7.11
N ILE A 14 38.82 -0.98 6.98
CA ILE A 14 37.93 -2.13 6.82
C ILE A 14 37.08 -2.33 8.08
N ALA A 15 37.69 -2.26 9.27
CA ALA A 15 36.97 -2.39 10.54
C ALA A 15 35.91 -1.30 10.72
N GLN A 16 36.23 -0.04 10.40
CA GLN A 16 35.27 1.07 10.46
C GLN A 16 34.12 0.89 9.47
N ARG A 17 34.39 0.42 8.25
CA ARG A 17 33.36 0.15 7.25
C ARG A 17 32.48 -1.05 7.64
N ALA A 18 33.07 -2.08 8.24
CA ALA A 18 32.34 -3.23 8.75
C ALA A 18 31.42 -2.81 9.91
N LEU A 19 31.93 -2.01 10.86
CA LEU A 19 31.15 -1.48 11.98
C LEU A 19 30.00 -0.60 11.51
N ALA A 20 30.24 0.31 10.56
CA ALA A 20 29.17 1.15 10.01
C ALA A 20 28.06 0.34 9.31
N LYS A 21 28.43 -0.78 8.66
CA LYS A 21 27.44 -1.71 8.08
C LYS A 21 26.70 -2.49 9.15
N ALA A 22 27.37 -2.94 10.21
CA ALA A 22 26.75 -3.65 11.31
C ALA A 22 25.70 -2.77 12.01
N ASN A 23 26.06 -1.53 12.36
CA ASN A 23 25.10 -0.60 12.96
C ASN A 23 23.88 -0.35 12.07
N ARG A 24 24.06 -0.28 10.74
CA ARG A 24 22.94 -0.13 9.80
C ARG A 24 22.07 -1.39 9.74
N VAL A 25 22.64 -2.58 9.92
CA VAL A 25 21.85 -3.82 9.99
C VAL A 25 20.99 -3.79 11.25
N ASP A 26 21.58 -3.44 12.39
CA ASP A 26 20.85 -3.33 13.66
C ASP A 26 19.67 -2.34 13.54
N GLU A 27 19.90 -1.15 12.98
CA GLU A 27 18.84 -0.15 12.74
C GLU A 27 17.70 -0.67 11.83
N LEU A 28 18.03 -1.46 10.81
CA LEU A 28 17.04 -2.05 9.91
C LEU A 28 16.28 -3.20 10.57
N GLU A 29 16.92 -3.97 11.45
CA GLU A 29 16.28 -5.03 12.21
C GLU A 29 15.27 -4.45 13.20
N ASP A 30 15.63 -3.37 13.90
CA ASP A 30 14.72 -2.63 14.79
C ASP A 30 13.52 -2.05 14.02
N GLU A 31 13.76 -1.44 12.84
CA GLU A 31 12.68 -0.91 12.00
C GLU A 31 11.75 -2.02 11.49
N ILE A 32 12.30 -3.18 11.12
CA ILE A 32 11.50 -4.34 10.70
C ILE A 32 10.64 -4.86 11.86
N GLU A 33 11.18 -4.92 13.09
CA GLU A 33 10.42 -5.34 14.26
C GLU A 33 9.27 -4.38 14.54
N GLN A 34 9.53 -3.07 14.56
CA GLN A 34 8.50 -2.05 14.75
C GLN A 34 7.41 -2.12 13.68
N LEU A 35 7.79 -2.26 12.40
CA LEU A 35 6.83 -2.38 11.31
C LEU A 35 5.99 -3.65 11.42
N ARG A 36 6.56 -4.76 11.91
CA ARG A 36 5.81 -5.99 12.15
C ARG A 36 4.82 -5.85 13.31
N GLU A 37 5.21 -5.18 14.39
CA GLU A 37 4.31 -4.88 15.51
C GLU A 37 3.15 -3.98 15.07
N ASP A 38 3.44 -2.93 14.29
CA ASP A 38 2.43 -2.02 13.76
C ASP A 38 1.46 -2.75 12.82
N VAL A 39 1.98 -3.59 11.91
CA VAL A 39 1.14 -4.42 11.03
C VAL A 39 0.29 -5.37 11.85
N THR A 40 0.85 -6.08 12.84
CA THR A 40 0.08 -7.01 13.68
C THR A 40 -1.02 -6.27 14.45
N SER A 41 -0.73 -5.09 14.99
CA SER A 41 -1.71 -4.24 15.67
C SER A 41 -2.83 -3.78 14.73
N LEU A 42 -2.50 -3.40 13.50
CA LEU A 42 -3.48 -3.04 12.47
C LEU A 42 -4.31 -4.23 12.03
N GLU A 43 -3.71 -5.39 11.79
CA GLU A 43 -4.39 -6.63 11.42
C GLU A 43 -5.35 -7.09 12.52
N LEU A 44 -4.94 -7.05 13.80
CA LEU A 44 -5.82 -7.38 14.92
C LEU A 44 -7.04 -6.44 14.98
N ARG A 45 -6.83 -5.13 14.82
CA ARG A 45 -7.93 -4.14 14.79
C ARG A 45 -8.82 -4.30 13.56
N LEU A 46 -8.26 -4.69 12.42
CA LEU A 46 -9.04 -4.96 11.20
C LEU A 46 -9.86 -6.23 11.38
N SER A 47 -9.32 -7.28 12.01
CA SER A 47 -10.04 -8.53 12.28
C SER A 47 -11.25 -8.36 13.23
N GLU A 48 -11.28 -7.30 14.03
CA GLU A 48 -12.45 -6.91 14.83
C GLU A 48 -13.56 -6.25 13.99
N HIS A 49 -13.23 -5.76 12.79
CA HIS A 49 -14.15 -5.24 11.79
C HIS A 49 -14.30 -6.25 10.65
N ASP A 50 -15.24 -7.18 10.79
CA ASP A 50 -15.58 -8.23 9.82
C ASP A 50 -15.26 -7.86 8.35
N ASP A 51 -14.28 -8.56 7.78
CA ASP A 51 -14.05 -8.64 6.33
C ASP A 51 -15.18 -9.41 5.60
N ASP A 52 -16.12 -9.98 6.36
CA ASP A 52 -17.28 -10.74 5.87
C ASP A 52 -18.55 -9.88 5.69
N ARG A 53 -18.45 -8.55 5.75
CA ARG A 53 -19.60 -7.66 5.49
C ARG A 53 -20.06 -7.81 4.04
N ASP A 54 -21.35 -8.07 3.86
CA ASP A 54 -21.94 -8.18 2.52
C ASP A 54 -21.78 -6.87 1.75
N TYR A 55 -21.66 -6.94 0.43
CA TYR A 55 -21.53 -5.75 -0.44
C TYR A 55 -22.64 -4.71 -0.21
N ALA A 56 -23.84 -5.16 0.16
CA ALA A 56 -24.97 -4.29 0.47
C ALA A 56 -24.80 -3.50 1.78
N GLU A 57 -24.01 -4.01 2.72
CA GLU A 57 -23.77 -3.43 4.05
C GLU A 57 -22.59 -2.45 4.04
N LEU A 58 -21.71 -2.56 3.05
CA LEU A 58 -20.59 -1.65 2.87
C LEU A 58 -21.08 -0.24 2.56
N THR A 59 -20.55 0.73 3.30
CA THR A 59 -20.74 2.14 2.98
C THR A 59 -20.06 2.48 1.66
N ARG A 60 -20.40 3.63 1.08
CA ARG A 60 -19.72 4.10 -0.14
C ARG A 60 -18.22 4.26 0.08
N ASP A 61 -17.81 4.75 1.25
CA ASP A 61 -16.42 5.03 1.54
C ASP A 61 -15.64 3.74 1.83
N ASP A 62 -16.28 2.71 2.42
CA ASP A 62 -15.74 1.34 2.49
C ASP A 62 -15.40 0.83 1.09
N LYS A 63 -16.37 0.89 0.16
CA LYS A 63 -16.20 0.42 -1.23
C LYS A 63 -15.05 1.17 -1.94
N VAL A 64 -14.96 2.48 -1.75
CA VAL A 64 -13.86 3.28 -2.31
C VAL A 64 -12.52 2.87 -1.71
N GLY A 65 -12.48 2.62 -0.40
CA GLY A 65 -11.31 2.10 0.31
C GLY A 65 -10.82 0.77 -0.27
N MET A 66 -11.73 -0.20 -0.42
CA MET A 66 -11.43 -1.52 -0.98
C MET A 66 -10.89 -1.44 -2.43
N VAL A 67 -11.46 -0.57 -3.27
CA VAL A 67 -10.96 -0.34 -4.64
C VAL A 67 -9.54 0.24 -4.62
N ARG A 68 -9.26 1.22 -3.74
CA ARG A 68 -7.92 1.80 -3.60
C ARG A 68 -6.91 0.79 -3.10
N GLU A 69 -7.30 -0.01 -2.12
CA GLU A 69 -6.47 -1.07 -1.56
C GLU A 69 -6.14 -2.11 -2.63
N HIS A 70 -7.14 -2.68 -3.31
CA HIS A 70 -6.90 -3.67 -4.36
C HIS A 70 -6.00 -3.11 -5.47
N ALA A 71 -6.24 -1.86 -5.89
CA ALA A 71 -5.39 -1.20 -6.88
C ALA A 71 -3.94 -1.07 -6.41
N PHE A 72 -3.75 -0.61 -5.18
CA PHE A 72 -2.43 -0.47 -4.58
C PHE A 72 -1.70 -1.81 -4.41
N GLN A 73 -2.41 -2.86 -3.96
CA GLN A 73 -1.86 -4.20 -3.85
C GLN A 73 -1.45 -4.74 -5.24
N LYS A 74 -2.29 -4.54 -6.27
CA LYS A 74 -1.98 -4.91 -7.67
C LYS A 74 -0.72 -4.19 -8.17
N ALA A 75 -0.57 -2.89 -7.87
CA ALA A 75 0.61 -2.10 -8.23
C ALA A 75 1.87 -2.49 -7.44
N SER A 76 1.71 -2.83 -6.16
CA SER A 76 2.82 -3.23 -5.29
C SER A 76 3.37 -4.60 -5.63
N ARG A 77 2.53 -5.51 -6.13
CA ARG A 77 2.94 -6.83 -6.63
C ARG A 77 3.56 -6.78 -8.04
N SER A 78 3.41 -5.66 -8.75
CA SER A 78 3.92 -5.44 -10.10
C SER A 78 5.14 -4.49 -10.09
N SER A 79 5.34 -3.72 -11.17
CA SER A 79 6.43 -2.74 -11.32
C SER A 79 6.16 -1.40 -10.62
N GLY A 80 5.25 -1.35 -9.64
CA GLY A 80 4.89 -0.12 -8.90
C GLY A 80 3.77 0.70 -9.53
N VAL A 81 3.19 0.24 -10.64
CA VAL A 81 2.04 0.86 -11.31
C VAL A 81 1.03 -0.20 -11.73
N ALA A 82 -0.25 0.13 -11.66
CA ALA A 82 -1.34 -0.74 -12.12
C ALA A 82 -2.50 0.06 -12.72
N ALA A 83 -3.33 -0.63 -13.51
CA ALA A 83 -4.60 -0.15 -14.02
C ALA A 83 -5.70 -1.17 -13.66
N LEU A 84 -6.85 -0.66 -13.23
CA LEU A 84 -8.06 -1.43 -12.96
C LEU A 84 -9.17 -0.91 -13.85
N ASP A 85 -9.73 -1.77 -14.68
CA ASP A 85 -10.98 -1.45 -15.37
C ASP A 85 -12.22 -1.92 -14.58
N TYR A 86 -13.40 -1.83 -15.20
CA TYR A 86 -14.64 -2.11 -14.48
C TYR A 86 -14.78 -3.60 -14.18
N ASP A 87 -14.22 -4.49 -15.02
CA ASP A 87 -14.21 -5.93 -14.80
C ASP A 87 -13.29 -6.28 -13.64
N ASP A 88 -12.10 -5.66 -13.57
CA ASP A 88 -11.19 -5.78 -12.43
C ASP A 88 -11.86 -5.41 -11.11
N ILE A 89 -12.64 -4.31 -11.08
CA ILE A 89 -13.35 -3.89 -9.86
C ILE A 89 -14.50 -4.83 -9.55
N MET A 90 -15.30 -5.16 -10.55
CA MET A 90 -16.49 -5.99 -10.37
C MET A 90 -16.13 -7.36 -9.83
N TRP A 91 -15.19 -8.05 -10.46
CA TRP A 91 -14.84 -9.44 -10.12
C TRP A 91 -13.66 -9.55 -9.17
N GLY A 92 -12.75 -8.58 -9.15
CA GLY A 92 -11.56 -8.62 -8.30
C GLY A 92 -11.75 -8.00 -6.92
N VAL A 93 -12.76 -7.14 -6.73
CA VAL A 93 -13.02 -6.44 -5.46
C VAL A 93 -14.35 -6.83 -4.84
N PHE A 94 -15.38 -7.08 -5.66
CA PHE A 94 -16.76 -7.23 -5.17
C PHE A 94 -17.52 -8.42 -5.76
N ASP A 95 -16.81 -9.42 -6.29
CA ASP A 95 -17.37 -10.71 -6.73
C ASP A 95 -18.61 -10.66 -7.64
N GLY A 96 -18.74 -9.61 -8.47
CA GLY A 96 -19.84 -9.47 -9.43
C GLY A 96 -21.03 -8.62 -8.95
N GLU A 97 -21.03 -8.20 -7.69
CA GLU A 97 -22.14 -7.46 -7.08
C GLU A 97 -22.43 -6.07 -7.69
N PRO A 98 -21.44 -5.19 -7.95
CA PRO A 98 -21.70 -3.87 -8.53
C PRO A 98 -22.04 -3.94 -10.01
N SER A 99 -22.89 -3.01 -10.48
CA SER A 99 -23.03 -2.76 -11.92
C SER A 99 -21.80 -2.06 -12.50
N ALA A 100 -21.57 -2.19 -13.81
CA ALA A 100 -20.45 -1.51 -14.49
C ALA A 100 -20.45 0.02 -14.28
N ASP A 101 -21.62 0.67 -14.32
CA ASP A 101 -21.75 2.10 -14.05
C ASP A 101 -21.37 2.46 -12.61
N HIS A 102 -21.69 1.58 -11.66
CA HIS A 102 -21.27 1.76 -10.27
C HIS A 102 -19.74 1.61 -10.13
N CYS A 103 -19.12 0.63 -10.80
CA CYS A 103 -17.66 0.50 -10.85
C CYS A 103 -17.00 1.78 -11.36
N TYR A 104 -17.51 2.38 -12.44
CA TYR A 104 -16.98 3.66 -12.93
C TYR A 104 -17.17 4.83 -11.96
N THR A 105 -18.22 4.79 -11.14
CA THR A 105 -18.43 5.77 -10.07
C THR A 105 -17.38 5.58 -8.97
N LEU A 106 -17.15 4.35 -8.55
CA LEU A 106 -16.13 4.01 -7.55
C LEU A 106 -14.73 4.39 -8.04
N MET A 107 -14.38 4.18 -9.31
CA MET A 107 -13.10 4.64 -9.87
C MET A 107 -12.90 6.15 -9.72
N LYS A 108 -13.93 6.95 -10.03
CA LYS A 108 -13.83 8.41 -9.94
C LYS A 108 -13.62 8.87 -8.50
N LEU A 109 -14.34 8.27 -7.56
CA LEU A 109 -14.19 8.56 -6.14
C LEU A 109 -12.82 8.09 -5.62
N ALA A 110 -12.35 6.93 -6.07
CA ALA A 110 -11.05 6.40 -5.72
C ALA A 110 -9.90 7.29 -6.22
N ALA A 111 -10.08 7.99 -7.33
CA ALA A 111 -9.09 8.93 -7.88
C ALA A 111 -9.01 10.28 -7.16
N ASP A 112 -9.86 10.56 -6.17
CA ASP A 112 -9.83 11.80 -5.38
C ASP A 112 -8.72 11.81 -4.29
N VAL A 113 -7.59 11.16 -4.57
CA VAL A 113 -6.41 11.11 -3.69
C VAL A 113 -5.14 11.01 -4.52
N ARG A 114 -4.02 11.42 -3.91
CA ARG A 114 -2.70 11.39 -4.55
C ARG A 114 -2.32 9.97 -4.99
N GLY A 115 -1.78 9.87 -6.20
CA GLY A 115 -1.29 8.61 -6.76
C GLY A 115 -2.36 7.78 -7.48
N PHE A 116 -3.60 8.27 -7.54
CA PHE A 116 -4.70 7.63 -8.27
C PHE A 116 -5.22 8.57 -9.37
N GLU A 117 -5.51 8.01 -10.54
CA GLU A 117 -6.00 8.79 -11.69
C GLU A 117 -6.94 7.95 -12.54
N VAL A 118 -8.06 8.53 -12.99
CA VAL A 118 -8.91 7.90 -14.00
C VAL A 118 -8.41 8.23 -15.40
N LYS A 119 -8.09 7.21 -16.19
CA LYS A 119 -7.74 7.35 -17.61
C LYS A 119 -8.87 6.84 -18.50
N THR A 120 -9.18 7.62 -19.53
CA THR A 120 -10.13 7.23 -20.58
C THR A 120 -9.36 7.19 -21.91
N PRO A 121 -8.93 6.01 -22.37
CA PRO A 121 -8.21 5.88 -23.64
C PRO A 121 -9.15 6.11 -24.84
N ALA A 122 -8.57 6.38 -26.02
CA ALA A 122 -9.32 6.55 -27.27
C ALA A 122 -10.03 5.25 -27.71
N SER A 123 -9.52 4.11 -27.27
CA SER A 123 -10.11 2.78 -27.46
C SER A 123 -9.91 1.94 -26.20
N GLY A 124 -10.95 1.25 -25.77
CA GLY A 124 -10.95 0.40 -24.57
C GLY A 124 -11.73 0.98 -23.39
N ASN A 125 -11.70 0.26 -22.27
CA ASN A 125 -12.41 0.66 -21.05
C ASN A 125 -11.71 1.82 -20.36
N ARG A 126 -12.49 2.64 -19.66
CA ARG A 126 -11.95 3.57 -18.67
C ARG A 126 -11.32 2.77 -17.53
N SER A 127 -10.18 3.21 -17.02
CA SER A 127 -9.48 2.55 -15.93
C SER A 127 -9.05 3.52 -14.84
N LEU A 128 -8.98 3.02 -13.62
CA LEU A 128 -8.29 3.64 -12.50
C LEU A 128 -6.83 3.22 -12.55
N THR A 129 -5.93 4.16 -12.79
CA THR A 129 -4.49 3.94 -12.71
C THR A 129 -3.94 4.38 -11.36
N VAL A 130 -2.97 3.63 -10.86
CA VAL A 130 -2.31 3.90 -9.58
C VAL A 130 -0.80 3.85 -9.74
N ASP A 131 -0.11 4.79 -9.10
CA ASP A 131 1.33 4.78 -8.85
C ASP A 131 1.55 4.52 -7.36
N ALA A 132 2.13 3.35 -7.02
CA ALA A 132 2.30 2.92 -5.64
C ALA A 132 3.22 3.85 -4.84
N THR A 133 4.19 4.52 -5.48
CA THR A 133 5.10 5.44 -4.79
C THR A 133 4.35 6.71 -4.40
N GLU A 134 3.59 7.27 -5.32
CA GLU A 134 2.77 8.47 -5.05
C GLU A 134 1.61 8.18 -4.11
N ALA A 135 1.01 7.00 -4.21
CA ALA A 135 -0.06 6.56 -3.31
C ALA A 135 0.43 6.37 -1.86
N LYS A 136 1.63 5.81 -1.65
CA LYS A 136 2.27 5.74 -0.32
C LYS A 136 2.49 7.12 0.30
N ARG A 137 2.88 8.11 -0.51
CA ARG A 137 3.05 9.51 -0.06
C ARG A 137 1.72 10.21 0.23
N GLY A 138 0.63 9.70 -0.31
CA GLY A 138 -0.73 10.17 -0.04
C GLY A 138 -1.37 9.53 1.19
N ALA A 139 -0.86 8.37 1.65
CA ALA A 139 -1.32 7.56 2.78
C ALA A 139 -2.77 7.85 3.24
N VAL A 140 -3.74 7.53 2.37
CA VAL A 140 -5.15 7.38 2.74
C VAL A 140 -5.61 6.01 2.24
N PHE A 141 -5.25 4.97 2.98
CA PHE A 141 -5.83 3.64 2.85
C PHE A 141 -6.65 3.41 4.11
N SER A 142 -7.97 3.31 3.93
CA SER A 142 -8.96 3.37 5.02
C SER A 142 -8.95 2.07 5.83
N PRO A 143 -8.90 2.12 7.17
CA PRO A 143 -9.86 1.42 8.02
C PRO A 143 -11.01 2.42 8.22
N ALA A 144 -12.24 2.09 7.84
CA ALA A 144 -13.35 3.04 8.02
C ALA A 144 -13.37 3.61 9.44
N ASN A 145 -13.27 4.95 9.52
CA ASN A 145 -13.36 5.82 10.70
C ASN A 145 -12.25 5.76 11.75
N LYS A 146 -11.28 6.68 11.63
CA LYS A 146 -10.36 7.06 12.72
C LYS A 146 -10.43 8.54 13.11
N THR A 147 -11.53 9.23 12.82
CA THR A 147 -11.63 10.68 13.12
C THR A 147 -12.86 11.08 13.95
N ASP A 148 -13.61 10.14 14.54
CA ASP A 148 -14.78 10.49 15.38
C ASP A 148 -14.62 10.17 16.89
N LEU A 149 -13.42 9.89 17.42
CA LEU A 149 -13.23 9.64 18.87
C LEU A 149 -12.07 10.37 19.57
N GLU A 150 -11.50 11.40 18.94
CA GLU A 150 -10.67 12.37 19.66
C GLU A 150 -11.34 13.76 19.67
N GLU A 151 -12.56 13.84 20.21
CA GLU A 151 -13.07 15.08 20.78
C GLU A 151 -13.26 14.94 22.30
N VAL A 152 -12.25 15.43 23.01
CA VAL A 152 -12.36 16.28 24.21
C VAL A 152 -13.33 15.83 25.31
N ARG A 153 -12.78 15.14 26.33
CA ARG A 153 -12.81 15.64 27.73
C ARG A 153 -11.89 14.87 28.67
#